data_AF-A0A1V9EJI5-F1
#
_entry.id   AF-A0A1V9EJI5-F1
#
_cell.length_a   1.000
_cell.length_b   1.000
_cell.length_c   1.000
_cell.angle_alpha   90.00
_cell.angle_beta   90.00
_cell.angle_gamma   90.00
#
_symmetry.space_group_name_H-M   'P 1'
#
loop_
_entity.id
_entity.type
_entity.pdbx_description
1 polymer ?
#
loop_
_entity_poly.entity_id
_entity_poly.type
_entity_poly.pdbx_seq_one_letter_code
_entity_poly.pdbx_strand_id
1 'polypeptide(L)'
;MTTKYYPIEILQIIQANYKQQQQYDDIVLKDQELTFETTILEWRDICDLVDTSKLWKYLNYYFRMTADEEAWMNILEPEDEKTLGDLCNFIAILAEKEIIRPIKLFGNYCTTAAIFKSLKGRLKNRGIDVPDLKPSSQLAPLVKKYNSVFIEEINQIDPMVLPPINYKTNWVYKWGLRSFITFLFLTILLICIKSNWAWYKGGVFLIGYGMTWLGGILKPKQASFRDIHTVADLVRRIKVNNPHYNAV
;
A
#
# COMPACT_ATOMS: atom_id res chain seq x y z
N MET A 1 -19.78 11.39 -11.10
CA MET A 1 -19.01 12.41 -11.83
C MET A 1 -17.56 12.27 -11.43
N THR A 2 -16.68 12.29 -12.41
CA THR A 2 -15.25 12.08 -12.24
C THR A 2 -14.48 13.32 -12.71
N THR A 3 -13.21 13.40 -12.35
CA THR A 3 -12.27 14.42 -12.84
C THR A 3 -10.88 13.79 -12.97
N LYS A 4 -9.97 14.45 -13.67
CA LYS A 4 -8.59 13.97 -13.84
C LYS A 4 -7.78 14.22 -12.57
N TYR A 5 -6.77 13.38 -12.36
CA TYR A 5 -5.73 13.65 -11.37
C TYR A 5 -4.78 14.72 -11.90
N TYR A 6 -4.16 15.47 -11.01
CA TYR A 6 -2.92 16.17 -11.31
C TYR A 6 -1.72 15.26 -11.00
N PRO A 7 -0.59 15.38 -11.73
CA PRO A 7 0.60 14.56 -11.48
C PRO A 7 1.06 14.58 -10.01
N ILE A 8 1.01 15.76 -9.37
CA ILE A 8 1.37 15.91 -7.95
C ILE A 8 0.46 15.11 -7.00
N GLU A 9 -0.82 14.94 -7.33
CA GLU A 9 -1.73 14.15 -6.50
C GLU A 9 -1.38 12.67 -6.56
N ILE A 10 -0.91 12.18 -7.72
CA ILE A 10 -0.46 10.81 -7.89
C ILE A 10 0.84 10.57 -7.11
N LEU A 11 1.80 11.50 -7.19
CA LEU A 11 3.01 11.43 -6.38
C LEU A 11 2.68 11.41 -4.88
N GLN A 12 1.75 12.25 -4.43
CA GLN A 12 1.29 12.24 -3.04
C GLN A 12 0.65 10.92 -2.62
N ILE A 13 -0.11 10.26 -3.51
CA ILE A 13 -0.67 8.92 -3.26
C ILE A 13 0.46 7.89 -3.10
N ILE A 14 1.46 7.91 -3.99
CA ILE A 14 2.62 7.01 -3.93
C ILE A 14 3.40 7.22 -2.63
N GLN A 15 3.70 8.48 -2.28
CA GLN A 15 4.37 8.85 -1.02
C GLN A 15 3.56 8.41 0.20
N ALA A 16 2.24 8.58 0.19
CA ALA A 16 1.37 8.16 1.28
C ALA A 16 1.36 6.64 1.46
N ASN A 17 1.37 5.87 0.37
CA ASN A 17 1.49 4.42 0.41
C ASN A 17 2.86 4.00 0.98
N TYR A 18 3.94 4.58 0.47
CA TYR A 18 5.30 4.32 0.98
C TYR A 18 5.43 4.63 2.48
N LYS A 19 4.87 5.76 2.93
CA LYS A 19 4.86 6.16 4.35
C LYS A 19 4.19 5.13 5.26
N GLN A 20 3.19 4.42 4.76
CA GLN A 20 2.55 3.34 5.50
C GLN A 20 3.36 2.04 5.39
N GLN A 21 3.85 1.71 4.19
CA GLN A 21 4.59 0.48 3.91
C GLN A 21 5.84 0.35 4.80
N GLN A 22 6.63 1.40 4.93
CA GLN A 22 7.84 1.42 5.77
C GLN A 22 7.57 1.11 7.27
N GLN A 23 6.32 1.19 7.73
CA GLN A 23 5.95 0.87 9.11
C GLN A 23 5.74 -0.63 9.35
N TYR A 24 5.41 -1.39 8.30
CA TYR A 24 5.03 -2.80 8.42
C TYR A 24 5.83 -3.77 7.56
N ASP A 25 6.51 -3.26 6.53
CA ASP A 25 7.36 -4.01 5.64
C ASP A 25 8.82 -3.88 6.09
N ASP A 26 9.44 -5.02 6.41
CA ASP A 26 10.81 -5.07 6.92
C ASP A 26 11.86 -5.06 5.77
N ILE A 27 11.42 -5.19 4.50
CA ILE A 27 12.31 -5.21 3.32
C ILE A 27 12.47 -3.80 2.72
N VAL A 28 11.44 -2.97 2.83
CA VAL A 28 11.42 -1.58 2.34
C VAL A 28 12.55 -0.74 2.91
N LEU A 29 13.22 0.02 2.04
CA LEU A 29 14.24 0.99 2.45
C LEU A 29 13.56 2.16 3.16
N LYS A 30 13.93 2.39 4.43
CA LYS A 30 13.30 3.41 5.29
C LYS A 30 13.91 4.79 5.06
N ASP A 31 13.14 5.80 5.44
CA ASP A 31 13.55 7.21 5.47
C ASP A 31 14.04 7.74 4.09
N GLN A 32 13.50 7.17 3.01
CA GLN A 32 13.75 7.64 1.64
C GLN A 32 12.71 8.70 1.25
N GLU A 33 13.10 9.59 0.35
CA GLU A 33 12.20 10.60 -0.20
C GLU A 33 11.92 10.28 -1.67
N LEU A 34 10.65 10.01 -1.99
CA LEU A 34 10.21 9.80 -3.37
C LEU A 34 9.87 11.16 -3.98
N THR A 35 10.52 11.51 -5.08
CA THR A 35 10.32 12.76 -5.81
C THR A 35 9.89 12.46 -7.25
N PHE A 36 9.70 13.49 -8.09
CA PHE A 36 9.42 13.23 -9.50
C PHE A 36 10.64 12.70 -10.24
N GLU A 37 11.83 12.99 -9.74
CA GLU A 37 13.13 12.64 -10.31
C GLU A 37 13.55 11.21 -9.98
N THR A 38 12.94 10.59 -8.95
CA THR A 38 13.18 9.19 -8.59
C THR A 38 12.90 8.28 -9.78
N THR A 39 13.88 7.46 -10.16
CA THR A 39 13.72 6.53 -11.29
C THR A 39 12.76 5.38 -10.95
N ILE A 40 12.24 4.70 -11.96
CA ILE A 40 11.39 3.52 -11.75
C ILE A 40 12.19 2.42 -11.04
N LEU A 41 13.46 2.23 -11.40
CA LEU A 41 14.37 1.29 -10.73
C LEU A 41 14.52 1.64 -9.24
N GLU A 42 14.86 2.89 -8.93
CA GLU A 42 15.00 3.36 -7.54
C GLU A 42 13.71 3.19 -6.76
N TRP A 43 12.57 3.57 -7.34
CA TRP A 43 11.27 3.42 -6.69
C TRP A 43 10.96 1.96 -6.38
N ARG A 44 11.24 1.04 -7.33
CA ARG A 44 11.05 -0.40 -7.13
C ARG A 44 11.95 -0.93 -6.02
N ASP A 45 13.21 -0.53 -5.98
CA ASP A 45 14.16 -0.93 -4.94
C ASP A 45 13.79 -0.38 -3.57
N ILE A 46 13.38 0.89 -3.49
CA ILE A 46 12.96 1.54 -2.24
C ILE A 46 11.74 0.85 -1.65
N CYS A 47 10.75 0.55 -2.49
CA CYS A 47 9.45 0.04 -2.06
C CYS A 47 9.30 -1.49 -2.16
N ASP A 48 10.37 -2.23 -2.47
CA ASP A 48 10.35 -3.69 -2.73
C ASP A 48 9.24 -4.10 -3.70
N LEU A 49 9.15 -3.39 -4.82
CA LEU A 49 8.10 -3.62 -5.81
C LEU A 49 8.47 -4.75 -6.77
N VAL A 50 7.43 -5.44 -7.23
CA VAL A 50 7.53 -6.44 -8.30
C VAL A 50 8.13 -5.84 -9.59
N ASP A 51 8.61 -6.74 -10.45
CA ASP A 51 9.11 -6.41 -11.80
C ASP A 51 8.06 -5.65 -12.65
N THR A 52 8.54 -4.88 -13.62
CA THR A 52 7.74 -4.01 -14.50
C THR A 52 6.59 -4.76 -15.17
N SER A 53 6.81 -6.02 -15.58
CA SER A 53 5.82 -6.90 -16.24
C SER A 53 4.60 -7.26 -15.37
N LYS A 54 4.74 -7.13 -14.03
CA LYS A 54 3.63 -7.29 -13.07
C LYS A 54 3.17 -5.97 -12.48
N LEU A 55 4.10 -5.04 -12.27
CA LEU A 55 3.82 -3.74 -11.67
C LEU A 55 2.76 -2.99 -12.46
N TRP A 56 2.86 -2.98 -13.79
CA TRP A 56 1.89 -2.28 -14.64
C TRP A 56 0.46 -2.79 -14.44
N LYS A 57 0.27 -4.11 -14.31
CA LYS A 57 -1.06 -4.71 -14.10
C LYS A 57 -1.68 -4.23 -12.80
N TYR A 58 -0.86 -4.19 -11.75
CA TYR A 58 -1.27 -3.67 -10.46
C TYR A 58 -1.61 -2.18 -10.52
N LEU A 59 -0.78 -1.34 -11.16
CA LEU A 59 -1.03 0.10 -11.29
C LEU A 59 -2.26 0.40 -12.14
N ASN A 60 -2.46 -0.31 -13.25
CA ASN A 60 -3.66 -0.22 -14.09
C ASN A 60 -4.92 -0.56 -13.27
N TYR A 61 -4.87 -1.63 -12.48
CA TYR A 61 -5.95 -2.01 -11.56
C TYR A 61 -6.15 -0.99 -10.43
N TYR A 62 -5.07 -0.48 -9.84
CA TYR A 62 -5.11 0.45 -8.72
C TYR A 62 -5.71 1.80 -9.13
N PHE A 63 -5.23 2.39 -10.22
CA PHE A 63 -5.72 3.67 -10.74
C PHE A 63 -6.98 3.53 -11.61
N ARG A 64 -7.53 2.32 -11.74
CA ARG A 64 -8.76 2.01 -12.51
C ARG A 64 -8.66 2.46 -13.97
N MET A 65 -7.49 2.22 -14.55
CA MET A 65 -7.16 2.53 -15.93
C MET A 65 -7.39 1.31 -16.82
N THR A 66 -7.52 1.55 -18.12
CA THR A 66 -7.66 0.50 -19.16
C THR A 66 -6.57 0.61 -20.21
N ALA A 67 -5.38 1.09 -19.83
CA ALA A 67 -4.23 1.14 -20.72
C ALA A 67 -3.68 -0.27 -20.96
N ASP A 68 -3.12 -0.50 -22.15
CA ASP A 68 -2.48 -1.75 -22.52
C ASP A 68 -1.03 -1.81 -22.01
N GLU A 69 -0.45 -3.02 -22.12
CA GLU A 69 0.92 -3.28 -21.67
C GLU A 69 1.93 -2.39 -22.39
N GLU A 70 1.81 -2.22 -23.71
CA GLU A 70 2.75 -1.41 -24.50
C GLU A 70 2.83 0.03 -24.00
N ALA A 71 1.68 0.67 -23.76
CA ALA A 71 1.62 2.02 -23.20
C ALA A 71 2.29 2.10 -21.82
N TRP A 72 2.11 1.09 -20.97
CA TRP A 72 2.75 1.02 -19.67
C TRP A 72 4.26 0.80 -19.76
N MET A 73 4.71 -0.12 -20.62
CA MET A 73 6.14 -0.42 -20.77
C MET A 73 6.91 0.80 -21.31
N ASN A 74 6.31 1.61 -22.19
CA ASN A 74 6.89 2.88 -22.65
C ASN A 74 7.16 3.91 -21.53
N ILE A 75 6.52 3.74 -20.37
CA ILE A 75 6.65 4.63 -19.20
C ILE A 75 7.43 3.97 -18.07
N LEU A 76 7.44 2.63 -18.00
CA LEU A 76 8.17 1.88 -16.98
C LEU A 76 9.58 1.47 -17.41
N GLU A 77 9.86 1.43 -18.72
CA GLU A 77 11.15 1.01 -19.27
C GLU A 77 11.77 2.06 -20.22
N PRO A 78 13.11 2.16 -20.28
CA PRO A 78 14.06 1.49 -19.39
C PRO A 78 14.01 2.07 -17.97
N GLU A 79 14.06 1.19 -16.96
CA GLU A 79 13.69 1.55 -15.58
C GLU A 79 14.68 2.47 -14.87
N ASP A 80 15.92 2.49 -15.35
CA ASP A 80 17.00 3.38 -14.89
C ASP A 80 16.94 4.78 -15.51
N GLU A 81 16.15 4.99 -16.57
CA GLU A 81 15.95 6.31 -17.20
C GLU A 81 14.56 6.90 -16.91
N LYS A 82 13.52 6.07 -16.87
CA LYS A 82 12.15 6.52 -16.63
C LYS A 82 11.95 6.93 -15.18
N THR A 83 11.13 7.96 -14.96
CA THR A 83 10.97 8.58 -13.65
C THR A 83 9.54 8.48 -13.10
N LEU A 84 9.39 8.69 -11.79
CA LEU A 84 8.08 8.88 -11.18
C LEU A 84 7.33 10.08 -11.77
N GLY A 85 8.03 11.10 -12.28
CA GLY A 85 7.47 12.20 -13.07
C GLY A 85 6.74 11.72 -14.31
N ASP A 86 7.39 10.89 -15.13
CA ASP A 86 6.80 10.30 -16.33
C ASP A 86 5.57 9.47 -16.00
N LEU A 87 5.70 8.63 -14.97
CA LEU A 87 4.62 7.79 -14.45
C LEU A 87 3.42 8.63 -13.99
N CYS A 88 3.65 9.66 -13.18
CA CYS A 88 2.60 10.52 -12.66
C CYS A 88 1.90 11.29 -13.77
N ASN A 89 2.64 11.78 -14.77
CA ASN A 89 2.07 12.43 -15.95
C ASN A 89 1.18 11.47 -16.75
N PHE A 90 1.67 10.27 -17.02
CA PHE A 90 0.93 9.23 -17.74
C PHE A 90 -0.39 8.87 -17.04
N ILE A 91 -0.33 8.60 -15.73
CA ILE A 91 -1.51 8.28 -14.94
C ILE A 91 -2.47 9.48 -14.90
N ALA A 92 -1.97 10.72 -14.76
CA ALA A 92 -2.82 11.92 -14.72
C ALA A 92 -3.64 12.11 -16.00
N ILE A 93 -3.09 11.75 -17.17
CA ILE A 93 -3.77 11.84 -18.46
C ILE A 93 -4.93 10.85 -18.53
N LEU A 94 -4.73 9.62 -18.06
CA LEU A 94 -5.65 8.52 -18.29
C LEU A 94 -6.61 8.27 -17.13
N ALA A 95 -6.09 8.26 -15.90
CA ALA A 95 -6.86 7.95 -14.70
C ALA A 95 -7.84 9.06 -14.33
N GLU A 96 -8.93 8.66 -13.72
CA GLU A 96 -9.96 9.54 -13.20
C GLU A 96 -10.20 9.29 -11.71
N LYS A 97 -10.47 10.37 -10.98
CA LYS A 97 -10.89 10.33 -9.59
C LYS A 97 -12.36 10.70 -9.44
N GLU A 98 -13.02 10.01 -8.53
CA GLU A 98 -14.41 10.31 -8.16
C GLU A 98 -14.49 11.66 -7.42
N ILE A 99 -15.43 12.52 -7.84
CA ILE A 99 -15.79 13.72 -7.08
C ILE A 99 -16.79 13.34 -6.00
N ILE A 100 -16.37 13.34 -4.72
CA ILE A 100 -17.25 13.04 -3.59
C ILE A 100 -18.05 14.29 -3.23
N ARG A 101 -19.33 14.30 -3.61
CA ARG A 101 -20.27 15.40 -3.31
C ARG A 101 -21.07 15.13 -2.05
N PRO A 102 -21.37 16.15 -1.22
CA PRO A 102 -22.25 16.00 -0.07
C PRO A 102 -23.60 15.38 -0.47
N ILE A 103 -24.08 14.42 0.31
CA ILE A 103 -25.39 13.78 0.09
C ILE A 103 -26.43 14.34 1.07
N LYS A 104 -27.68 14.44 0.64
CA LYS A 104 -28.77 14.92 1.50
C LYS A 104 -29.25 13.80 2.42
N LEU A 105 -29.15 14.00 3.73
CA LEU A 105 -29.66 13.10 4.78
C LEU A 105 -30.47 13.92 5.79
N PHE A 106 -31.71 13.50 6.05
CA PHE A 106 -32.63 14.20 6.98
C PHE A 106 -32.72 15.72 6.72
N GLY A 107 -32.76 16.12 5.44
CA GLY A 107 -32.85 17.53 5.05
C GLY A 107 -31.50 18.26 4.90
N ASN A 108 -30.40 17.74 5.46
CA ASN A 108 -29.10 18.40 5.48
C ASN A 108 -28.09 17.74 4.53
N TYR A 109 -27.20 18.53 3.92
CA TYR A 109 -26.09 18.01 3.13
C TYR A 109 -24.96 17.53 4.04
N CYS A 110 -24.54 16.27 3.88
CA CYS A 110 -23.54 15.62 4.72
C CYS A 110 -22.38 15.08 3.88
N THR A 111 -21.22 15.72 4.00
CA THR A 111 -19.97 15.29 3.33
C THR A 111 -19.43 14.00 3.95
N THR A 112 -19.43 13.87 5.28
CA THR A 112 -18.97 12.67 5.99
C THR A 112 -19.72 11.42 5.52
N ALA A 113 -21.04 11.50 5.36
CA ALA A 113 -21.81 10.35 4.88
C ALA A 113 -21.51 10.02 3.41
N ALA A 114 -21.23 11.03 2.57
CA ALA A 114 -20.81 10.81 1.20
C ALA A 114 -19.44 10.11 1.12
N ILE A 115 -18.46 10.55 1.91
CA ILE A 115 -17.14 9.93 2.00
C ILE A 115 -17.26 8.49 2.47
N PHE A 116 -18.03 8.23 3.53
CA PHE A 116 -18.26 6.87 4.02
C PHE A 116 -18.89 5.96 2.95
N LYS A 117 -19.88 6.48 2.21
CA LYS A 117 -20.52 5.75 1.10
C LYS A 117 -19.53 5.46 -0.04
N SER A 118 -18.70 6.44 -0.42
CA SER A 118 -17.67 6.27 -1.45
C SER A 118 -16.63 5.23 -1.02
N LEU A 119 -16.11 5.32 0.21
CA LEU A 119 -15.16 4.33 0.75
C LEU A 119 -15.75 2.91 0.74
N LYS A 120 -17.00 2.73 1.19
CA LYS A 120 -17.67 1.42 1.15
C LYS A 120 -17.83 0.90 -0.28
N GLY A 121 -18.19 1.78 -1.22
CA GLY A 121 -18.30 1.44 -2.64
C GLY A 121 -16.95 1.02 -3.26
N ARG A 122 -15.89 1.77 -2.96
CA ARG A 122 -14.52 1.46 -3.42
C ARG A 122 -14.03 0.11 -2.90
N LEU A 123 -14.21 -0.16 -1.61
CA LEU A 123 -13.85 -1.47 -1.03
C LEU A 123 -14.62 -2.61 -1.70
N LYS A 124 -15.93 -2.44 -1.92
CA LYS A 124 -16.74 -3.43 -2.65
C LYS A 124 -16.22 -3.67 -4.07
N ASN A 125 -15.85 -2.62 -4.80
CA ASN A 125 -15.29 -2.72 -6.15
C ASN A 125 -13.92 -3.41 -6.17
N ARG A 126 -13.18 -3.40 -5.05
CA ARG A 126 -11.95 -4.17 -4.85
C ARG A 126 -12.20 -5.62 -4.40
N GLY A 127 -13.44 -6.10 -4.48
CA GLY A 127 -13.83 -7.45 -4.03
C GLY A 127 -13.94 -7.60 -2.51
N ILE A 128 -13.87 -6.50 -1.76
CA ILE A 128 -13.98 -6.51 -0.30
C ILE A 128 -15.42 -6.16 0.08
N ASP A 129 -16.25 -7.18 0.25
CA ASP A 129 -17.61 -6.95 0.75
C ASP A 129 -17.59 -6.71 2.28
N VAL A 130 -18.18 -5.58 2.67
CA VAL A 130 -18.23 -5.12 4.06
C VAL A 130 -19.65 -4.66 4.43
N PRO A 131 -20.64 -5.57 4.35
CA PRO A 131 -22.04 -5.21 4.55
C PRO A 131 -22.26 -4.59 5.94
N ASP A 132 -21.58 -5.12 6.96
CA ASP A 132 -21.66 -4.70 8.35
C ASP A 132 -20.75 -3.51 8.72
N LEU A 133 -20.03 -2.94 7.76
CA LEU A 133 -19.25 -1.73 8.01
C LEU A 133 -20.19 -0.60 8.40
N LYS A 134 -19.97 -0.04 9.59
CA LYS A 134 -20.69 1.09 10.17
C LYS A 134 -19.68 2.16 10.55
N PRO A 135 -20.10 3.44 10.70
CA PRO A 135 -19.22 4.49 11.21
C PRO A 135 -18.60 4.16 12.58
N SER A 136 -19.31 3.43 13.44
CA SER A 136 -18.81 2.96 14.75
C SER A 136 -17.89 1.74 14.69
N SER A 137 -17.71 1.13 13.52
CA SER A 137 -16.80 -0.02 13.36
C SER A 137 -15.38 0.38 13.72
N GLN A 138 -14.72 -0.49 14.49
CA GLN A 138 -13.32 -0.33 14.87
C GLN A 138 -12.42 -0.49 13.64
N LEU A 139 -11.43 0.40 13.52
CA LEU A 139 -10.54 0.46 12.36
C LEU A 139 -9.46 -0.62 12.41
N ALA A 140 -8.91 -0.91 13.59
CA ALA A 140 -7.82 -1.88 13.74
C ALA A 140 -8.15 -3.30 13.21
N PRO A 141 -9.34 -3.88 13.47
CA PRO A 141 -9.72 -5.16 12.86
C PRO A 141 -9.80 -5.11 11.33
N LEU A 142 -10.23 -3.98 10.75
CA LEU A 142 -10.34 -3.80 9.30
C LEU A 142 -8.96 -3.73 8.66
N VAL A 143 -8.07 -2.92 9.22
CA VAL A 143 -6.67 -2.81 8.77
C VAL A 143 -5.97 -4.16 8.88
N LYS A 144 -6.15 -4.89 9.99
CA LYS A 144 -5.58 -6.24 10.17
C LYS A 144 -6.14 -7.27 9.17
N LYS A 145 -7.39 -7.11 8.71
CA LYS A 145 -8.05 -8.07 7.82
C LYS A 145 -7.76 -7.77 6.34
N TYR A 146 -7.75 -6.51 5.96
CA TYR A 146 -7.69 -6.07 4.55
C TYR A 146 -6.37 -5.38 4.18
N ASN A 147 -5.50 -5.14 5.16
CA ASN A 147 -4.13 -4.65 5.04
C ASN A 147 -3.96 -3.50 4.03
N SER A 148 -3.08 -3.67 3.04
CA SER A 148 -2.68 -2.63 2.08
C SER A 148 -3.87 -2.12 1.28
N VAL A 149 -4.81 -2.98 0.85
CA VAL A 149 -5.95 -2.56 0.02
C VAL A 149 -6.82 -1.52 0.72
N PHE A 150 -7.01 -1.66 2.03
CA PHE A 150 -7.79 -0.68 2.78
C PHE A 150 -7.06 0.67 2.91
N ILE A 151 -5.75 0.65 3.14
CA ILE A 151 -4.89 1.83 3.23
C ILE A 151 -4.81 2.54 1.87
N GLU A 152 -4.57 1.78 0.82
CA GLU A 152 -4.50 2.20 -0.59
C GLU A 152 -5.75 2.96 -1.03
N GLU A 153 -6.94 2.46 -0.69
CA GLU A 153 -8.22 3.10 -1.05
C GLU A 153 -8.44 4.42 -0.29
N ILE A 154 -7.98 4.51 0.96
CA ILE A 154 -8.04 5.75 1.72
C ILE A 154 -7.07 6.78 1.14
N ASN A 155 -5.84 6.36 0.83
CA ASN A 155 -4.82 7.25 0.25
C ASN A 155 -5.25 7.81 -1.10
N GLN A 156 -6.04 7.07 -1.90
CA GLN A 156 -6.63 7.61 -3.13
C GLN A 156 -7.76 8.63 -2.90
N ILE A 157 -8.37 8.67 -1.73
CA ILE A 157 -9.36 9.69 -1.38
C ILE A 157 -8.65 10.92 -0.81
N ASP A 158 -7.74 10.71 0.13
CA ASP A 158 -6.94 11.76 0.78
C ASP A 158 -5.61 11.16 1.24
N PRO A 159 -4.49 11.43 0.53
CA PRO A 159 -3.17 10.89 0.88
C PRO A 159 -2.61 11.44 2.20
N MET A 160 -3.18 12.52 2.75
CA MET A 160 -2.66 13.19 3.93
C MET A 160 -3.40 12.78 5.22
N VAL A 161 -4.43 11.95 5.13
CA VAL A 161 -5.31 11.66 6.28
C VAL A 161 -4.77 10.62 7.25
N LEU A 162 -4.00 9.65 6.75
CA LEU A 162 -3.58 8.51 7.55
C LEU A 162 -2.31 8.83 8.37
N PRO A 163 -2.37 8.75 9.72
CA PRO A 163 -1.16 8.77 10.53
C PRO A 163 -0.36 7.47 10.32
N PRO A 164 0.90 7.42 10.75
CA PRO A 164 1.67 6.18 10.71
C PRO A 164 0.96 5.06 11.48
N ILE A 165 0.86 3.89 10.84
CA ILE A 165 0.31 2.71 11.50
C ILE A 165 1.26 2.21 12.61
N ASN A 166 0.69 1.92 13.78
CA ASN A 166 1.41 1.18 14.81
C ASN A 166 1.31 -0.31 14.49
N TYR A 167 2.37 -0.83 13.88
CA TYR A 167 2.45 -2.21 13.44
C TYR A 167 3.36 -3.03 14.37
N LYS A 168 2.88 -4.20 14.80
CA LYS A 168 3.70 -5.19 15.51
C LYS A 168 3.56 -6.54 14.84
N THR A 169 4.63 -6.97 14.19
CA THR A 169 4.75 -8.31 13.61
C THR A 169 4.61 -9.40 14.67
N ASN A 170 4.22 -10.59 14.22
CA ASN A 170 4.18 -11.77 15.08
C ASN A 170 5.60 -12.18 15.48
N TRP A 171 5.78 -12.62 16.74
CA TRP A 171 7.07 -13.12 17.22
C TRP A 171 7.58 -14.31 16.39
N VAL A 172 6.66 -15.16 15.89
CA VAL A 172 6.99 -16.30 15.02
C VAL A 172 7.72 -15.86 13.76
N TYR A 173 7.24 -14.77 13.12
CA TYR A 173 7.88 -14.21 11.94
C TYR A 173 9.30 -13.69 12.26
N LYS A 174 9.45 -12.93 13.35
CA LYS A 174 10.77 -12.41 13.77
C LYS A 174 11.77 -13.52 14.05
N TRP A 175 11.35 -14.58 14.73
CA TRP A 175 12.22 -15.72 15.03
C TRP A 175 12.52 -16.54 13.78
N GLY A 176 11.53 -16.75 12.91
CA GLY A 176 11.72 -17.41 11.61
C GLY A 176 12.77 -16.69 10.77
N LEU A 177 12.62 -15.37 10.59
CA LEU A 177 13.55 -14.54 9.80
C LEU A 177 14.96 -14.53 10.40
N ARG A 178 15.09 -14.33 11.72
CA ARG A 178 16.40 -14.37 12.42
C ARG A 178 17.08 -15.72 12.25
N SER A 179 16.32 -16.81 12.38
CA SER A 179 16.86 -18.16 12.22
C SER A 179 17.32 -18.36 10.78
N PHE A 180 16.48 -18.00 9.81
CA PHE A 180 16.79 -18.08 8.38
C PHE A 180 18.08 -17.34 8.03
N ILE A 181 18.24 -16.07 8.44
CA ILE A 181 19.44 -15.27 8.17
C ILE A 181 20.67 -15.88 8.85
N THR A 182 20.55 -16.28 10.12
CA THR A 182 21.69 -16.87 10.86
C THR A 182 22.17 -18.15 10.19
N PHE A 183 21.24 -19.00 9.75
CA PHE A 183 21.58 -20.22 9.04
C PHE A 183 22.11 -19.97 7.63
N LEU A 184 21.66 -18.93 6.93
CA LEU A 184 22.24 -18.51 5.64
C LEU A 184 23.73 -18.13 5.79
N PHE A 185 24.08 -17.35 6.81
CA PHE A 185 25.49 -16.99 7.06
C PHE A 185 26.32 -18.21 7.47
N LEU A 186 25.79 -19.09 8.32
CA LEU A 186 26.45 -20.34 8.70
C LEU A 186 26.68 -21.26 7.51
N THR A 187 25.72 -21.39 6.59
CA THR A 187 25.89 -22.22 5.39
C THR A 187 26.95 -21.64 4.46
N ILE A 188 26.98 -20.33 4.24
CA ILE A 188 28.03 -19.64 3.46
C ILE A 188 29.41 -19.90 4.09
N LEU A 189 29.55 -19.68 5.40
CA LEU A 189 30.82 -19.87 6.12
C LEU A 189 31.29 -21.33 6.09
N LEU A 190 30.38 -22.29 6.21
CA LEU A 190 30.70 -23.73 6.15
C LEU A 190 30.98 -24.23 4.73
N ILE A 191 30.43 -23.60 3.69
CA ILE A 191 30.80 -23.83 2.28
C ILE A 191 32.25 -23.41 2.07
N CYS A 192 32.67 -22.26 2.62
CA CYS A 192 34.06 -21.81 2.56
C CYS A 192 35.04 -22.80 3.22
N ILE A 193 34.59 -23.57 4.21
CA ILE A 193 35.41 -24.53 4.97
C ILE A 193 35.38 -25.96 4.35
N LYS A 194 34.71 -26.18 3.21
CA LYS A 194 34.59 -27.51 2.53
C LYS A 194 34.08 -28.64 3.44
N SER A 195 33.12 -28.35 4.32
CA SER A 195 32.55 -29.36 5.23
C SER A 195 31.47 -30.24 4.56
N ASN A 196 31.58 -31.56 4.68
CA ASN A 196 30.73 -32.58 4.03
C ASN A 196 29.32 -32.79 4.63
N TRP A 197 28.88 -31.95 5.58
CA TRP A 197 27.59 -32.13 6.29
C TRP A 197 26.35 -31.60 5.53
N ALA A 198 26.29 -31.75 4.20
CA ALA A 198 25.30 -31.08 3.34
C ALA A 198 23.82 -31.37 3.67
N TRP A 199 23.50 -32.56 4.15
CA TRP A 199 22.13 -33.01 4.42
C TRP A 199 21.50 -32.31 5.64
N TYR A 200 22.30 -32.03 6.69
CA TYR A 200 21.87 -31.22 7.84
C TYR A 200 21.65 -29.74 7.46
N LYS A 201 22.34 -29.25 6.40
CA LYS A 201 22.25 -27.84 5.94
C LYS A 201 20.90 -27.52 5.31
N GLY A 202 20.30 -28.45 4.57
CA GLY A 202 19.00 -28.24 3.91
C GLY A 202 17.82 -28.27 4.89
N GLY A 203 17.82 -29.19 5.85
CA GLY A 203 16.69 -29.38 6.78
C GLY A 203 16.39 -28.18 7.66
N VAL A 204 17.43 -27.53 8.20
CA VAL A 204 17.26 -26.38 9.10
C VAL A 204 16.87 -25.11 8.32
N PHE A 205 17.39 -24.95 7.10
CA PHE A 205 17.01 -23.86 6.19
C PHE A 205 15.51 -23.93 5.83
N LEU A 206 15.01 -25.15 5.56
CA LEU A 206 13.60 -25.40 5.30
C LEU A 206 12.70 -25.11 6.52
N ILE A 207 13.18 -25.38 7.75
CA ILE A 207 12.45 -25.03 8.99
C ILE A 207 12.38 -23.51 9.15
N GLY A 208 13.50 -22.79 9.00
CA GLY A 208 13.53 -21.32 9.10
C GLY A 208 12.67 -20.64 8.03
N TYR A 209 12.74 -21.14 6.79
CA TYR A 209 11.89 -20.70 5.69
C TYR A 209 10.41 -20.98 5.99
N GLY A 210 10.08 -22.20 6.43
CA GLY A 210 8.72 -22.59 6.80
C GLY A 210 8.14 -21.76 7.95
N MET A 211 8.94 -21.43 8.96
CA MET A 211 8.53 -20.55 10.07
C MET A 211 8.34 -19.10 9.62
N THR A 212 9.15 -18.61 8.69
CA THR A 212 8.99 -17.26 8.12
C THR A 212 7.72 -17.19 7.27
N TRP A 213 7.48 -18.21 6.44
CA TRP A 213 6.28 -18.34 5.63
C TRP A 213 5.00 -18.46 6.50
N LEU A 214 5.01 -19.36 7.49
CA LEU A 214 3.92 -19.47 8.48
C LEU A 214 3.73 -18.17 9.26
N GLY A 215 4.83 -17.53 9.67
CA GLY A 215 4.81 -16.24 10.34
C GLY A 215 4.20 -15.12 9.51
N GLY A 216 4.40 -15.13 8.18
CA GLY A 216 3.80 -14.19 7.23
C GLY A 216 2.32 -14.43 6.99
N ILE A 217 1.86 -15.69 7.06
CA ILE A 217 0.42 -16.05 7.02
C ILE A 217 -0.28 -15.62 8.32
N LEU A 218 0.43 -15.68 9.45
CA LEU A 218 -0.12 -15.27 10.72
C LEU A 218 -0.29 -13.75 10.78
N LYS A 219 -1.54 -13.32 10.96
CA LYS A 219 -1.89 -11.90 11.05
C LYS A 219 -1.04 -11.17 12.12
N PRO A 220 -0.71 -9.89 11.91
CA PRO A 220 0.07 -9.11 12.86
C PRO A 220 -0.57 -9.07 14.24
N LYS A 221 0.26 -8.97 15.28
CA LYS A 221 -0.22 -8.81 16.66
C LYS A 221 -0.98 -7.50 16.83
N GLN A 222 -0.50 -6.43 16.17
CA GLN A 222 -1.12 -5.12 16.18
C GLN A 222 -1.01 -4.47 14.79
N ALA A 223 -2.12 -3.87 14.34
CA ALA A 223 -2.21 -3.06 13.13
C ALA A 223 -3.29 -2.00 13.37
N SER A 224 -2.90 -0.87 13.96
CA SER A 224 -3.82 0.18 14.40
C SER A 224 -3.21 1.56 14.23
N PHE A 225 -4.01 2.54 13.85
CA PHE A 225 -3.60 3.94 13.89
C PHE A 225 -3.62 4.46 15.34
N ARG A 226 -2.69 5.35 15.70
CA ARG A 226 -2.60 5.88 17.07
C ARG A 226 -3.84 6.68 17.46
N ASP A 227 -4.26 7.59 16.59
CA ASP A 227 -5.27 8.61 16.91
C ASP A 227 -6.60 8.42 16.16
N ILE A 228 -6.75 7.32 15.41
CA ILE A 228 -7.96 7.01 14.63
C ILE A 228 -8.45 5.61 15.04
N HIS A 229 -9.56 5.57 15.78
CA HIS A 229 -10.07 4.32 16.35
C HIS A 229 -11.23 3.75 15.54
N THR A 230 -12.13 4.61 15.05
CA THR A 230 -13.32 4.19 14.31
C THR A 230 -13.32 4.69 12.87
N VAL A 231 -14.18 4.09 12.03
CA VAL A 231 -14.42 4.59 10.66
C VAL A 231 -14.96 6.01 10.68
N ALA A 232 -15.79 6.39 11.67
CA ALA A 232 -16.27 7.76 11.82
C ALA A 232 -15.12 8.75 12.05
N ASP A 233 -14.14 8.40 12.88
CA ASP A 233 -12.97 9.25 13.13
C ASP A 233 -12.14 9.46 11.86
N LEU A 234 -11.95 8.39 11.08
CA LEU A 234 -11.29 8.46 9.78
C LEU A 234 -12.02 9.40 8.83
N VAL A 235 -13.30 9.14 8.61
CA VAL A 235 -14.11 9.84 7.61
C VAL A 235 -14.28 11.32 7.95
N ARG A 236 -14.28 11.69 9.24
CA ARG A 236 -14.28 13.10 9.67
C ARG A 236 -12.97 13.84 9.37
N ARG A 237 -11.85 13.12 9.28
CA ARG A 237 -10.53 13.71 9.00
C ARG A 237 -10.26 13.89 7.51
N ILE A 238 -10.91 13.11 6.66
CA ILE A 238 -10.76 13.19 5.21
C ILE A 238 -11.22 14.57 4.72
N LYS A 239 -10.30 15.29 4.06
CA LYS A 239 -10.59 16.56 3.40
C LYS A 239 -10.79 16.31 1.92
N VAL A 240 -12.06 16.32 1.48
CA VAL A 240 -12.35 16.24 0.05
C VAL A 240 -12.08 17.61 -0.57
N ASN A 241 -11.02 17.71 -1.36
CA ASN A 241 -10.76 18.88 -2.20
C ASN A 241 -11.89 18.99 -3.23
N ASN A 242 -12.88 19.83 -2.94
CA ASN A 242 -13.93 20.20 -3.88
C ASN A 242 -13.49 21.48 -4.61
N PRO A 243 -13.18 21.43 -5.93
CA PRO A 243 -12.87 22.64 -6.69
C PRO A 243 -14.03 23.65 -6.78
N HIS A 244 -15.21 23.34 -6.23
CA HIS A 244 -16.41 24.18 -6.28
C HIS A 244 -16.83 24.83 -4.94
N TYR A 245 -16.01 24.76 -3.88
CA TYR A 245 -16.35 25.40 -2.59
C TYR A 245 -15.34 26.45 -2.08
N ASN A 246 -14.33 26.80 -2.89
CA ASN A 246 -13.42 27.92 -2.62
C ASN A 246 -13.84 29.23 -3.32
N ALA A 247 -15.10 29.32 -3.75
CA ALA A 247 -15.70 30.53 -4.31
C ALA A 247 -17.01 30.86 -3.57
N VAL A 248 -16.89 31.14 -2.27
CA VAL A 248 -17.80 32.00 -1.49
C VAL A 248 -16.96 32.78 -0.50
#